data_AF-N9VDG7-F1
#
_entry.id   AF-N9VDG7-F1
#
_cell.length_a   1.000
_cell.length_b   1.000
_cell.length_c   1.000
_cell.angle_alpha   90.00
_cell.angle_beta   90.00
_cell.angle_gamma   90.00
#
_symmetry.space_group_name_H-M   'P 1'
#
loop_
_entity.id
_entity.type
_entity.pdbx_description
1 polymer ?
#
loop_
_entity_poly.entity_id
_entity_poly.type
_entity_poly.pdbx_seq_one_letter_code
_entity_poly.pdbx_strand_id
1 'polypeptide(L)'
;MTSLRGPLTRLLLLFPLLTSPALLAAERIVSIGPATTELLQALGAKSAIIATDVSSQGLTVPKVGYHRALTAEGILSMAPTRVIGSDEMGPQSALDQLTRAGVQVDVLPTAPTLDNLTVRIDTLARLLGAQPQADALKAKIGNEVDALARQANPQTQRKVAFLLLHKGQPLSLAGGDTTAAALIKLAGGENLGKALSGYKPVSAESLIQMQPDLILVSGREWQAYRDPAAVLAEVPALASTPAGAARQPACRRWSRLARGTLPLLPGAGAPHRRLVARHPMIRRLPLLPLLGTLTALLGVLATLSLGTGPLPLTLGESLGALLPDSSLAPHLQLVVQEIRLPRTLLCIAIGGILGLCGAVMQGLFRNPLADPGIIGVSGGAALGAALAIVLLAPLGGELQRQIGVGLLPLMAFLGGALTTTLVYLLGTRAEGTSVSVMLLAGVAITALSGAAIGLLTYLADDQMLRNLSLWQMGSLAAGKPADILLAMLTLAALLALFMRDAGPLNALLLGESEARHLGVAVQPLKRRLILLTAAGVGVAVAVSGLIGFIGLVVPHLVRLLAGPNHHRLLPLSALLGATLLLCADMLARTLLAPAELPVGIITALIGAPFFLWLLVQGRRRL
;
A
#
# COMPACT_ATOMS: atom_id res chain seq x y z
N MET A 1 -69.76 50.06 -7.67
CA MET A 1 -69.87 49.60 -9.08
C MET A 1 -68.75 48.60 -9.32
N THR A 2 -68.91 47.68 -10.30
CA THR A 2 -68.08 46.46 -10.51
C THR A 2 -68.21 45.43 -9.35
N SER A 3 -68.07 44.11 -9.55
CA SER A 3 -68.38 43.29 -10.74
C SER A 3 -68.83 41.87 -10.31
N LEU A 4 -69.71 41.26 -11.13
CA LEU A 4 -70.14 39.86 -11.23
C LEU A 4 -69.67 38.80 -10.18
N ARG A 5 -70.63 38.08 -9.59
CA ARG A 5 -70.40 36.92 -8.69
C ARG A 5 -70.73 35.57 -9.36
N GLY A 6 -69.79 34.62 -9.26
CA GLY A 6 -70.03 33.17 -9.29
C GLY A 6 -70.02 32.47 -10.67
N PRO A 7 -69.98 31.12 -10.71
CA PRO A 7 -69.89 30.17 -9.59
C PRO A 7 -68.62 29.28 -9.67
N LEU A 8 -67.59 29.60 -8.88
CA LEU A 8 -66.30 28.88 -8.88
C LEU A 8 -66.30 27.64 -7.96
N THR A 9 -67.36 26.82 -8.04
CA THR A 9 -67.76 25.89 -6.96
C THR A 9 -67.84 24.41 -7.39
N ARG A 10 -66.98 23.96 -8.32
CA ARG A 10 -66.88 22.55 -8.75
C ARG A 10 -65.45 22.06 -9.07
N LEU A 11 -64.47 22.30 -8.19
CA LEU A 11 -63.21 21.55 -8.21
C LEU A 11 -62.49 21.50 -6.84
N LEU A 12 -63.23 21.19 -5.77
CA LEU A 12 -62.71 21.25 -4.40
C LEU A 12 -63.08 19.99 -3.58
N LEU A 13 -62.65 18.80 -4.06
CA LEU A 13 -62.65 17.52 -3.33
C LEU A 13 -61.97 16.40 -4.16
N LEU A 14 -60.62 16.39 -4.26
CA LEU A 14 -59.84 15.19 -4.67
C LEU A 14 -58.31 15.27 -4.39
N PHE A 15 -57.95 15.83 -3.24
CA PHE A 15 -56.67 15.62 -2.55
C PHE A 15 -57.03 15.37 -1.07
N PRO A 16 -56.35 14.47 -0.33
CA PRO A 16 -54.93 14.15 -0.47
C PRO A 16 -54.61 12.67 -0.76
N LEU A 17 -53.63 12.43 -1.63
CA LEU A 17 -52.93 11.14 -1.72
C LEU A 17 -51.51 11.33 -2.27
N LEU A 18 -50.73 12.19 -1.59
CA LEU A 18 -49.37 12.57 -1.98
C LEU A 18 -48.41 12.62 -0.77
N THR A 19 -48.49 11.59 0.07
CA THR A 19 -47.64 11.37 1.26
C THR A 19 -47.06 9.97 1.25
N SER A 20 -46.22 9.67 0.25
CA SER A 20 -45.43 8.43 0.19
C SER A 20 -44.03 8.67 -0.44
N PRO A 21 -43.09 9.30 0.26
CA PRO A 21 -41.66 9.20 -0.03
C PRO A 21 -41.13 7.80 0.39
N ALA A 22 -41.78 6.76 -0.10
CA ALA A 22 -41.60 5.35 0.26
C ALA A 22 -41.28 4.48 -0.96
N LEU A 23 -40.79 5.10 -2.05
CA LEU A 23 -39.90 4.38 -2.95
C LEU A 23 -38.64 4.03 -2.15
N LEU A 24 -38.54 2.77 -1.73
CA LEU A 24 -37.34 2.21 -1.11
C LEU A 24 -36.13 2.51 -2.00
N ALA A 25 -35.22 3.35 -1.49
CA ALA A 25 -33.88 3.43 -2.03
C ALA A 25 -33.24 2.05 -1.81
N ALA A 26 -33.19 1.22 -2.86
CA ALA A 26 -32.61 -0.11 -2.79
C ALA A 26 -31.19 -0.01 -2.24
N GLU A 27 -30.89 -0.74 -1.16
CA GLU A 27 -29.60 -0.61 -0.48
C GLU A 27 -28.45 -0.82 -1.46
N ARG A 28 -27.50 0.11 -1.46
CA ARG A 28 -26.32 0.09 -2.34
C ARG A 28 -25.14 -0.37 -1.51
N ILE A 29 -25.00 -1.69 -1.41
CA ILE A 29 -24.03 -2.37 -0.56
C ILE A 29 -22.72 -2.59 -1.32
N VAL A 30 -21.61 -2.15 -0.74
CA VAL A 30 -20.26 -2.55 -1.16
C VAL A 30 -19.78 -3.64 -0.19
N SER A 31 -19.50 -4.83 -0.72
CA SER A 31 -19.14 -6.00 0.10
C SER A 31 -17.64 -6.24 0.13
N ILE A 32 -17.09 -6.33 1.33
CA ILE A 32 -15.66 -6.38 1.60
C ILE A 32 -15.29 -7.75 2.20
N GLY A 33 -14.48 -8.51 1.46
CA GLY A 33 -14.02 -9.85 1.84
C GLY A 33 -14.94 -10.99 1.37
N PRO A 34 -14.37 -12.16 1.02
CA PRO A 34 -15.09 -13.23 0.32
C PRO A 34 -16.21 -13.83 1.18
N ALA A 35 -15.93 -14.15 2.45
CA ALA A 35 -16.93 -14.70 3.37
C ALA A 35 -18.11 -13.74 3.60
N THR A 36 -17.87 -12.42 3.60
CA THR A 36 -18.95 -11.42 3.68
C THR A 36 -19.79 -11.44 2.40
N THR A 37 -19.14 -11.45 1.24
CA THR A 37 -19.80 -11.53 -0.08
C THR A 37 -20.59 -12.82 -0.28
N GLU A 38 -20.15 -13.94 0.30
CA GLU A 38 -20.87 -15.22 0.28
C GLU A 38 -22.09 -15.20 1.21
N LEU A 39 -21.96 -14.71 2.45
CA LEU A 39 -23.07 -14.58 3.39
C LEU A 39 -24.16 -13.64 2.89
N LEU A 40 -23.80 -12.49 2.31
CA LEU A 40 -24.77 -11.57 1.71
C LEU A 40 -25.55 -12.20 0.54
N GLN A 41 -24.90 -13.04 -0.27
CA GLN A 41 -25.60 -13.80 -1.31
C GLN A 41 -26.51 -14.89 -0.72
N ALA A 42 -26.08 -15.59 0.32
CA ALA A 42 -26.86 -16.62 1.00
C ALA A 42 -28.12 -16.06 1.69
N LEU A 43 -28.06 -14.83 2.21
CA LEU A 43 -29.19 -14.10 2.78
C LEU A 43 -30.07 -13.40 1.72
N GLY A 44 -29.77 -13.57 0.43
CA GLY A 44 -30.58 -13.05 -0.68
C GLY A 44 -30.27 -11.63 -1.13
N ALA A 45 -29.36 -10.90 -0.47
CA ALA A 45 -28.99 -9.51 -0.77
C ALA A 45 -28.15 -9.34 -2.06
N LYS A 46 -28.10 -10.34 -2.95
CA LYS A 46 -27.27 -10.35 -4.17
C LYS A 46 -27.54 -9.17 -5.11
N SER A 47 -28.78 -8.69 -5.17
CA SER A 47 -29.18 -7.52 -5.98
C SER A 47 -28.78 -6.17 -5.36
N ALA A 48 -28.49 -6.12 -4.07
CA ALA A 48 -28.03 -4.93 -3.35
C ALA A 48 -26.50 -4.74 -3.45
N ILE A 49 -25.75 -5.79 -3.76
CA ILE A 49 -24.29 -5.74 -3.90
C ILE A 49 -23.92 -5.01 -5.21
N ILE A 50 -23.51 -3.74 -5.09
CA ILE A 50 -23.12 -2.90 -6.22
C ILE A 50 -21.63 -3.00 -6.59
N ALA A 51 -20.76 -3.38 -5.64
CA ALA A 51 -19.34 -3.63 -5.87
C ALA A 51 -18.75 -4.56 -4.81
N THR A 52 -17.57 -5.12 -5.07
CA THR A 52 -16.85 -6.01 -4.15
C THR A 52 -15.36 -5.71 -4.08
N ASP A 53 -14.65 -6.19 -3.05
CA ASP A 53 -13.18 -6.18 -3.05
C ASP A 53 -12.60 -7.21 -4.06
N VAL A 54 -11.33 -7.07 -4.44
CA VAL A 54 -10.67 -7.96 -5.42
C VAL A 54 -10.50 -9.42 -4.95
N SER A 55 -10.58 -9.72 -3.65
CA SER A 55 -10.47 -11.09 -3.16
C SER A 55 -11.78 -11.89 -3.24
N SER A 56 -12.92 -11.20 -3.25
CA SER A 56 -14.25 -11.81 -3.43
C SER A 56 -14.48 -12.28 -4.88
N GLN A 57 -15.12 -13.44 -5.07
CA GLN A 57 -15.39 -14.04 -6.39
C GLN A 57 -16.88 -14.37 -6.59
N GLY A 58 -17.27 -14.83 -7.79
CA GLY A 58 -18.64 -15.27 -8.10
C GLY A 58 -19.66 -14.17 -8.44
N LEU A 59 -19.28 -12.89 -8.35
CA LEU A 59 -20.10 -11.74 -8.74
C LEU A 59 -19.42 -10.90 -9.83
N THR A 60 -20.16 -10.62 -10.91
CA THR A 60 -19.74 -9.75 -12.02
C THR A 60 -20.06 -8.28 -11.68
N VAL A 61 -19.39 -7.76 -10.65
CA VAL A 61 -19.55 -6.37 -10.17
C VAL A 61 -18.18 -5.67 -10.08
N PRO A 62 -18.13 -4.32 -10.14
CA PRO A 62 -16.89 -3.54 -10.00
C PRO A 62 -16.04 -3.88 -8.77
N LYS A 63 -14.74 -3.57 -8.85
CA LYS A 63 -13.73 -3.92 -7.85
C LYS A 63 -13.10 -2.69 -7.18
N VAL A 64 -13.42 -2.50 -5.89
CA VAL A 64 -13.04 -1.30 -5.09
C VAL A 64 -11.69 -1.44 -4.37
N GLY A 65 -10.70 -2.06 -5.01
CA GLY A 65 -9.43 -2.39 -4.37
C GLY A 65 -9.48 -3.64 -3.48
N TYR A 66 -8.56 -3.75 -2.53
CA TYR A 66 -8.36 -4.94 -1.68
C TYR A 66 -8.78 -4.66 -0.23
N HIS A 67 -9.45 -5.60 0.44
CA HIS A 67 -10.13 -5.34 1.72
C HIS A 67 -9.27 -4.75 2.86
N ARG A 68 -7.97 -5.07 2.96
CA ARG A 68 -7.05 -4.48 3.96
C ARG A 68 -6.24 -3.26 3.43
N ALA A 69 -6.58 -2.79 2.23
CA ALA A 69 -5.90 -1.73 1.48
C ALA A 69 -6.90 -0.91 0.63
N LEU A 70 -8.07 -0.62 1.20
CA LEU A 70 -9.16 0.10 0.55
C LEU A 70 -8.84 1.59 0.42
N THR A 71 -9.42 2.23 -0.59
CA THR A 71 -9.40 3.69 -0.70
C THR A 71 -10.82 4.23 -0.70
N ALA A 72 -11.08 5.25 0.12
CA ALA A 72 -12.41 5.81 0.29
C ALA A 72 -12.96 6.36 -1.03
N GLU A 73 -12.11 6.94 -1.88
CA GLU A 73 -12.51 7.43 -3.21
C GLU A 73 -12.94 6.30 -4.16
N GLY A 74 -12.22 5.18 -4.19
CA GLY A 74 -12.60 4.01 -4.99
C GLY A 74 -13.98 3.45 -4.60
N ILE A 75 -14.28 3.44 -3.30
CA ILE A 75 -15.59 3.03 -2.77
C ILE A 75 -16.67 4.08 -3.04
N LEU A 76 -16.41 5.35 -2.75
CA LEU A 76 -17.36 6.46 -2.95
C LEU A 76 -17.73 6.68 -4.42
N SER A 77 -16.83 6.36 -5.36
CA SER A 77 -17.12 6.39 -6.80
C SER A 77 -18.29 5.48 -7.22
N MET A 78 -18.61 4.46 -6.40
CA MET A 78 -19.75 3.56 -6.62
C MET A 78 -21.07 4.08 -6.01
N ALA A 79 -21.06 5.23 -5.32
CA ALA A 79 -22.18 5.81 -4.58
C ALA A 79 -22.91 4.80 -3.65
N PRO A 80 -22.23 4.19 -2.67
CA PRO A 80 -22.84 3.26 -1.71
C PRO A 80 -23.71 3.98 -0.67
N THR A 81 -24.70 3.25 -0.14
CA THR A 81 -25.36 3.61 1.13
C THR A 81 -24.71 2.90 2.31
N ARG A 82 -24.14 1.71 2.08
CA ARG A 82 -23.57 0.83 3.10
C ARG A 82 -22.31 0.12 2.60
N VAL A 83 -21.31 -0.03 3.46
CA VAL A 83 -20.12 -0.85 3.27
C VAL A 83 -20.11 -1.90 4.36
N ILE A 84 -20.03 -3.17 4.01
CA ILE A 84 -20.02 -4.27 4.99
C ILE A 84 -18.75 -5.09 4.80
N GLY A 85 -17.98 -5.28 5.87
CA GLY A 85 -16.75 -6.08 5.86
C GLY A 85 -16.46 -6.77 7.19
N SER A 86 -15.32 -7.45 7.29
CA SER A 86 -14.75 -7.90 8.57
C SER A 86 -13.97 -6.78 9.26
N ASP A 87 -13.70 -6.93 10.56
CA ASP A 87 -12.69 -6.18 11.32
C ASP A 87 -11.29 -6.14 10.68
N GLU A 88 -10.94 -7.13 9.85
CA GLU A 88 -9.75 -7.08 8.98
C GLU A 88 -9.74 -5.91 7.97
N MET A 89 -10.87 -5.27 7.68
CA MET A 89 -10.95 -4.25 6.63
C MET A 89 -10.26 -2.94 7.03
N GLY A 90 -9.66 -2.27 6.05
CA GLY A 90 -8.93 -1.03 6.32
C GLY A 90 -8.18 -0.49 5.10
N PRO A 91 -7.32 0.53 5.27
CA PRO A 91 -6.92 1.13 6.55
C PRO A 91 -8.03 1.94 7.23
N GLN A 92 -7.96 2.07 8.56
CA GLN A 92 -8.96 2.79 9.36
C GLN A 92 -9.26 4.21 8.83
N SER A 93 -8.24 4.93 8.34
CA SER A 93 -8.43 6.28 7.77
C SER A 93 -9.39 6.33 6.58
N ALA A 94 -9.48 5.25 5.79
CA ALA A 94 -10.44 5.14 4.69
C ALA A 94 -11.86 4.86 5.22
N LEU A 95 -11.99 4.08 6.30
CA LEU A 95 -13.27 3.83 6.97
C LEU A 95 -13.80 5.10 7.65
N ASP A 96 -12.91 5.88 8.28
CA ASP A 96 -13.23 7.18 8.87
C ASP A 96 -13.72 8.17 7.78
N GLN A 97 -13.04 8.22 6.62
CA GLN A 97 -13.43 9.05 5.47
C GLN A 97 -14.81 8.64 4.92
N LEU A 98 -15.08 7.34 4.78
CA LEU A 98 -16.38 6.82 4.34
C LEU A 98 -17.51 7.20 5.32
N THR A 99 -17.23 7.09 6.62
CA THR A 99 -18.18 7.43 7.68
C THR A 99 -18.49 8.94 7.68
N ARG A 100 -17.48 9.81 7.50
CA ARG A 100 -17.67 11.26 7.31
C ARG A 100 -18.47 11.59 6.04
N ALA A 101 -18.28 10.83 4.97
CA ALA A 101 -19.03 10.96 3.73
C ALA A 101 -20.50 10.47 3.81
N GLY A 102 -20.97 10.04 4.99
CA GLY A 102 -22.35 9.62 5.24
C GLY A 102 -22.65 8.16 4.87
N VAL A 103 -21.64 7.36 4.54
CA VAL A 103 -21.79 5.93 4.23
C VAL A 103 -21.77 5.13 5.53
N GLN A 104 -22.75 4.23 5.73
CA GLN A 104 -22.75 3.34 6.90
C GLN A 104 -21.65 2.27 6.72
N VAL A 105 -20.78 2.11 7.71
CA VAL A 105 -19.67 1.15 7.68
C VAL A 105 -19.90 0.09 8.77
N ASP A 106 -20.34 -1.09 8.35
CA ASP A 106 -20.67 -2.21 9.23
C ASP A 106 -19.49 -3.19 9.33
N VAL A 107 -19.02 -3.42 10.56
CA VAL A 107 -17.90 -4.31 10.88
C VAL A 107 -18.42 -5.62 11.45
N LEU A 108 -18.16 -6.73 10.76
CA LEU A 108 -18.45 -8.09 11.22
C LEU A 108 -17.27 -8.65 12.03
N PRO A 109 -17.52 -9.32 13.17
CA PRO A 109 -16.45 -9.91 13.99
C PRO A 109 -15.79 -11.09 13.27
N THR A 110 -14.46 -11.21 13.38
CA THR A 110 -13.73 -12.42 13.00
C THR A 110 -13.23 -13.19 14.22
N ALA A 111 -13.81 -14.37 14.39
CA ALA A 111 -13.17 -15.50 15.03
C ALA A 111 -13.32 -16.72 14.09
N PRO A 112 -12.33 -17.62 14.05
CA PRO A 112 -12.31 -18.81 13.18
C PRO A 112 -13.13 -19.96 13.79
N THR A 113 -14.32 -19.66 14.31
CA THR A 113 -15.21 -20.60 15.02
C THR A 113 -16.58 -20.69 14.35
N LEU A 114 -17.25 -21.82 14.54
CA LEU A 114 -18.62 -22.02 14.04
C LEU A 114 -19.61 -21.06 14.71
N ASP A 115 -19.44 -20.80 16.00
CA ASP A 115 -20.30 -19.87 16.76
C ASP A 115 -20.22 -18.45 16.18
N ASN A 116 -19.04 -18.01 15.77
CA ASN A 116 -18.88 -16.71 15.12
C ASN A 116 -19.49 -16.67 13.71
N LEU A 117 -19.53 -17.78 12.97
CA LEU A 117 -20.28 -17.84 11.72
C LEU A 117 -21.78 -17.56 11.96
N THR A 118 -22.35 -18.14 13.01
CA THR A 118 -23.73 -17.88 13.47
C THR A 118 -23.92 -16.40 13.86
N VAL A 119 -23.01 -15.83 14.67
CA VAL A 119 -23.07 -14.40 15.06
C VAL A 119 -22.97 -13.46 13.85
N ARG A 120 -22.16 -13.78 12.84
CA ARG A 120 -22.09 -13.01 11.58
C ARG A 120 -23.38 -13.12 10.78
N ILE A 121 -23.98 -14.31 10.69
CA ILE A 121 -25.28 -14.52 10.04
C ILE A 121 -26.37 -13.68 10.73
N ASP A 122 -26.49 -13.75 12.06
CA ASP A 122 -27.50 -12.99 12.82
C ASP A 122 -27.24 -11.47 12.87
N THR A 123 -26.00 -11.04 12.64
CA THR A 123 -25.68 -9.61 12.49
C THR A 123 -26.08 -9.10 11.11
N LEU A 124 -25.75 -9.83 10.04
CA LEU A 124 -26.22 -9.52 8.68
C LEU A 124 -27.74 -9.60 8.55
N ALA A 125 -28.38 -10.58 9.21
CA ALA A 125 -29.83 -10.75 9.23
C ALA A 125 -30.55 -9.50 9.76
N ARG A 126 -30.07 -8.94 10.87
CA ARG A 126 -30.59 -7.71 11.48
C ARG A 126 -30.34 -6.47 10.61
N LEU A 127 -29.19 -6.38 9.95
CA LEU A 127 -28.87 -5.27 9.03
C LEU A 127 -29.76 -5.27 7.77
N LEU A 128 -30.08 -6.46 7.24
CA LEU A 128 -30.82 -6.63 5.97
C LEU A 128 -32.33 -6.88 6.15
N GLY A 129 -32.82 -7.06 7.37
CA GLY A 129 -34.17 -7.57 7.64
C GLY A 129 -34.39 -9.04 7.23
N ALA A 130 -33.33 -9.80 7.00
CA ALA A 130 -33.34 -11.13 6.38
C ALA A 130 -33.40 -12.29 7.41
N GLN A 131 -34.12 -12.10 8.53
CA GLN A 131 -34.14 -13.08 9.63
C GLN A 131 -34.68 -14.48 9.23
N PRO A 132 -35.77 -14.62 8.43
CA PRO A 132 -36.23 -15.94 7.99
C PRO A 132 -35.19 -16.69 7.13
N GLN A 133 -34.46 -15.97 6.27
CA GLN A 133 -33.37 -16.52 5.47
C GLN A 133 -32.19 -16.94 6.36
N ALA A 134 -31.88 -16.16 7.39
CA ALA A 134 -30.83 -16.44 8.35
C ALA A 134 -31.13 -17.67 9.21
N ASP A 135 -32.36 -17.83 9.69
CA ASP A 135 -32.76 -19.00 10.48
C ASP A 135 -32.74 -20.28 9.63
N ALA A 136 -33.20 -20.21 8.37
CA ALA A 136 -33.07 -21.30 7.41
C ALA A 136 -31.60 -21.65 7.08
N LEU A 137 -30.74 -20.64 6.93
CA LEU A 137 -29.31 -20.82 6.68
C LEU A 137 -28.59 -21.45 7.89
N LYS A 138 -28.86 -20.97 9.11
CA LYS A 138 -28.34 -21.57 10.35
C LYS A 138 -28.80 -23.01 10.51
N ALA A 139 -30.08 -23.31 10.29
CA ALA A 139 -30.61 -24.66 10.33
C ALA A 139 -29.94 -25.57 9.29
N LYS A 140 -29.69 -25.08 8.08
CA LYS A 140 -28.93 -25.84 7.06
C LYS A 140 -27.50 -26.13 7.53
N ILE A 141 -26.76 -25.11 8.00
CA ILE A 141 -25.37 -25.25 8.45
C ILE A 141 -25.28 -26.20 9.64
N GLY A 142 -26.20 -26.11 10.62
CA GLY A 142 -26.28 -27.03 11.75
C GLY A 142 -26.50 -28.47 11.30
N ASN A 143 -27.44 -28.73 10.38
CA ASN A 143 -27.66 -30.06 9.82
C ASN A 143 -26.44 -30.61 9.07
N GLU A 144 -25.71 -29.76 8.31
CA GLU A 144 -24.48 -30.16 7.63
C GLU A 144 -23.34 -30.47 8.63
N VAL A 145 -23.18 -29.67 9.69
CA VAL A 145 -22.21 -29.91 10.76
C VAL A 145 -22.55 -31.18 11.56
N ASP A 146 -23.80 -31.39 11.93
CA ASP A 146 -24.23 -32.61 12.65
C ASP A 146 -24.13 -33.86 11.76
N ALA A 147 -24.26 -33.73 10.44
CA ALA A 147 -24.02 -34.83 9.51
C ALA A 147 -22.51 -35.15 9.40
N LEU A 148 -21.65 -34.13 9.37
CA LEU A 148 -20.19 -34.31 9.40
C LEU A 148 -19.72 -34.91 10.73
N ALA A 149 -20.22 -34.42 11.87
CA ALA A 149 -19.91 -34.94 13.19
C ALA A 149 -20.36 -36.41 13.37
N ARG A 150 -21.47 -36.82 12.73
CA ARG A 150 -21.93 -38.22 12.66
C ARG A 150 -21.14 -39.10 11.68
N GLN A 151 -20.40 -38.51 10.74
CA GLN A 151 -19.49 -39.22 9.82
C GLN A 151 -18.04 -39.29 10.34
N ALA A 152 -17.64 -38.36 11.22
CA ALA A 152 -16.36 -38.38 11.89
C ALA A 152 -16.29 -39.58 12.86
N ASN A 153 -15.38 -40.53 12.61
CA ASN A 153 -15.15 -41.64 13.53
C ASN A 153 -14.17 -41.22 14.64
N PRO A 154 -14.62 -41.07 15.91
CA PRO A 154 -13.76 -40.61 17.01
C PRO A 154 -12.66 -41.61 17.38
N GLN A 155 -12.71 -42.86 16.89
CA GLN A 155 -11.66 -43.86 17.12
C GLN A 155 -10.48 -43.74 16.13
N THR A 156 -10.58 -42.91 15.08
CA THR A 156 -9.53 -42.75 14.06
C THR A 156 -9.13 -41.28 13.88
N GLN A 157 -8.59 -40.68 14.94
CA GLN A 157 -8.06 -39.32 14.94
C GLN A 157 -6.78 -39.23 14.09
N ARG A 158 -6.94 -39.01 12.78
CA ARG A 158 -5.82 -38.88 11.83
C ARG A 158 -5.05 -37.58 12.05
N LYS A 159 -3.73 -37.64 11.91
CA LYS A 159 -2.84 -36.48 11.88
C LYS A 159 -2.94 -35.78 10.53
N VAL A 160 -3.43 -34.54 10.53
CA VAL A 160 -3.63 -33.74 9.33
C VAL A 160 -2.66 -32.56 9.32
N ALA A 161 -1.94 -32.40 8.21
CA ALA A 161 -1.19 -31.18 7.90
C ALA A 161 -1.94 -30.39 6.83
N PHE A 162 -2.37 -29.16 7.15
CA PHE A 162 -2.86 -28.21 6.13
C PHE A 162 -1.71 -27.30 5.70
N LEU A 163 -1.34 -27.38 4.42
CA LEU A 163 -0.17 -26.72 3.86
C LEU A 163 -0.55 -25.63 2.86
N LEU A 164 0.13 -24.49 2.94
CA LEU A 164 0.17 -23.45 1.91
C LEU A 164 1.46 -23.59 1.09
N LEU A 165 1.28 -23.66 -0.23
CA LEU A 165 2.24 -23.98 -1.29
C LEU A 165 2.40 -22.80 -2.26
N HIS A 166 2.68 -21.62 -1.70
CA HIS A 166 2.87 -20.39 -2.47
C HIS A 166 4.22 -20.43 -3.21
N LYS A 167 4.18 -20.43 -4.55
CA LYS A 167 5.39 -20.54 -5.39
C LYS A 167 6.42 -19.44 -5.08
N GLY A 168 7.65 -19.86 -4.80
CA GLY A 168 8.75 -18.95 -4.44
C GLY A 168 8.73 -18.47 -2.99
N GLN A 169 7.83 -18.98 -2.14
CA GLN A 169 7.85 -18.77 -0.69
C GLN A 169 8.08 -20.10 0.05
N PRO A 170 8.51 -20.06 1.34
CA PRO A 170 8.58 -21.24 2.18
C PRO A 170 7.23 -21.94 2.29
N LEU A 171 7.27 -23.27 2.39
CA LEU A 171 6.14 -24.12 2.75
C LEU A 171 5.60 -23.73 4.12
N SER A 172 4.31 -23.40 4.24
CA SER A 172 3.71 -23.00 5.52
C SER A 172 2.63 -23.98 5.99
N LEU A 173 2.61 -24.27 7.30
CA LEU A 173 1.63 -25.11 7.99
C LEU A 173 0.61 -24.23 8.74
N ALA A 174 -0.66 -24.65 8.78
CA ALA A 174 -1.72 -23.94 9.48
C ALA A 174 -1.70 -24.15 11.01
N GLY A 175 -1.68 -23.06 11.77
CA GLY A 175 -1.71 -23.03 13.24
C GLY A 175 -3.05 -23.44 13.85
N GLY A 176 -3.07 -23.66 15.16
CA GLY A 176 -4.25 -24.11 15.92
C GLY A 176 -5.40 -23.10 15.99
N ASP A 177 -5.10 -21.84 15.73
CA ASP A 177 -6.00 -20.68 15.67
C ASP A 177 -6.49 -20.36 14.24
N THR A 178 -6.25 -21.24 13.26
CA THR A 178 -6.68 -21.03 11.88
C THR A 178 -8.05 -21.65 11.56
N THR A 179 -8.77 -21.10 10.58
CA THR A 179 -9.98 -21.72 10.02
C THR A 179 -9.71 -23.16 9.52
N ALA A 180 -8.50 -23.44 9.03
CA ALA A 180 -8.10 -24.79 8.64
C ALA A 180 -8.06 -25.75 9.85
N ALA A 181 -7.54 -25.32 11.00
CA ALA A 181 -7.58 -26.12 12.23
C ALA A 181 -9.01 -26.37 12.73
N ALA A 182 -9.90 -25.37 12.64
CA ALA A 182 -11.30 -25.51 12.98
C ALA A 182 -11.99 -26.59 12.10
N LEU A 183 -11.75 -26.56 10.79
CA LEU A 183 -12.27 -27.56 9.84
C LEU A 183 -11.68 -28.96 10.08
N ILE A 184 -10.38 -29.07 10.37
CA ILE A 184 -9.74 -30.35 10.72
C ILE A 184 -10.38 -30.95 11.97
N LYS A 185 -10.59 -30.12 13.01
CA LYS A 185 -11.22 -30.54 14.28
C LYS A 185 -12.67 -30.99 14.07
N LEU A 186 -13.46 -30.27 13.25
CA LEU A 186 -14.83 -30.65 12.89
C LEU A 186 -14.88 -31.97 12.10
N ALA A 187 -13.85 -32.29 11.32
CA ALA A 187 -13.71 -33.56 10.60
C ALA A 187 -13.15 -34.71 11.47
N GLY A 188 -12.94 -34.50 12.77
CA GLY A 188 -12.37 -35.49 13.70
C GLY A 188 -10.86 -35.73 13.56
N GLY A 189 -10.14 -34.86 12.85
CA GLY A 189 -8.69 -34.93 12.70
C GLY A 189 -7.94 -34.16 13.79
N GLU A 190 -6.67 -34.49 13.97
CA GLU A 190 -5.70 -33.67 14.72
C GLU A 190 -4.95 -32.75 13.76
N ASN A 191 -4.99 -31.43 13.97
CA ASN A 191 -4.09 -30.53 13.24
C ASN A 191 -2.67 -30.64 13.83
N LEU A 192 -1.71 -31.06 13.00
CA LEU A 192 -0.30 -31.11 13.39
C LEU A 192 0.28 -29.72 13.74
N GLY A 193 -0.26 -28.66 13.16
CA GLY A 193 0.11 -27.28 13.49
C GLY A 193 -0.53 -26.73 14.78
N LYS A 194 -1.23 -27.53 15.60
CA LYS A 194 -2.00 -27.06 16.78
C LYS A 194 -1.22 -26.20 17.80
N ALA A 195 0.12 -26.30 17.84
CA ALA A 195 0.98 -25.53 18.74
C ALA A 195 1.54 -24.23 18.11
N LEU A 196 1.20 -23.94 16.85
CA LEU A 196 1.58 -22.75 16.11
C LEU A 196 0.38 -21.79 16.03
N SER A 197 0.65 -20.49 15.85
CA SER A 197 -0.36 -19.46 15.57
C SER A 197 -0.23 -18.91 14.15
N GLY A 198 -1.35 -18.57 13.51
CA GLY A 198 -1.42 -18.18 12.10
C GLY A 198 -0.91 -19.29 11.15
N TYR A 199 -0.48 -18.93 9.95
CA TYR A 199 0.27 -19.86 9.09
C TYR A 199 1.78 -19.62 9.29
N LYS A 200 2.56 -20.68 9.49
CA LYS A 200 4.01 -20.58 9.78
C LYS A 200 4.85 -21.46 8.86
N PRO A 201 6.03 -20.99 8.41
CA PRO A 201 6.95 -21.80 7.62
C PRO A 201 7.38 -23.08 8.37
N VAL A 202 7.46 -24.20 7.67
CA VAL A 202 7.92 -25.49 8.20
C VAL A 202 8.94 -26.10 7.26
N SER A 203 10.04 -26.63 7.83
CA SER A 203 11.09 -27.28 7.04
C SER A 203 10.64 -28.66 6.54
N ALA A 204 11.29 -29.13 5.46
CA ALA A 204 11.16 -30.49 4.96
C ALA A 204 11.32 -31.54 6.08
N GLU A 205 12.34 -31.37 6.93
CA GLU A 205 12.70 -32.30 8.00
C GLU A 205 11.64 -32.33 9.11
N SER A 206 11.17 -31.16 9.56
CA SER A 206 10.11 -31.08 10.59
C SER A 206 8.80 -31.69 10.08
N LEU A 207 8.47 -31.52 8.80
CA LEU A 207 7.28 -32.12 8.19
C LEU A 207 7.38 -33.65 8.06
N ILE A 208 8.57 -34.17 7.77
CA ILE A 208 8.86 -35.61 7.85
C ILE A 208 8.71 -36.09 9.30
N GLN A 209 9.29 -35.39 10.27
CA GLN A 209 9.23 -35.74 11.70
C GLN A 209 7.78 -35.76 12.24
N MET A 210 6.91 -34.88 11.77
CA MET A 210 5.50 -34.83 12.16
C MET A 210 4.68 -36.04 11.69
N GLN A 211 5.13 -36.77 10.66
CA GLN A 211 4.47 -37.96 10.09
C GLN A 211 2.94 -37.78 9.85
N PRO A 212 2.53 -36.89 8.93
CA PRO A 212 1.11 -36.72 8.58
C PRO A 212 0.48 -37.97 7.94
N ASP A 213 -0.71 -38.33 8.42
CA ASP A 213 -1.60 -39.36 7.84
C ASP A 213 -2.41 -38.81 6.66
N LEU A 214 -2.66 -37.50 6.65
CA LEU A 214 -3.37 -36.78 5.60
C LEU A 214 -2.74 -35.40 5.36
N ILE A 215 -2.66 -35.01 4.10
CA ILE A 215 -2.20 -33.68 3.67
C ILE A 215 -3.37 -32.97 3.00
N LEU A 216 -3.67 -31.77 3.48
CA LEU A 216 -4.59 -30.81 2.87
C LEU A 216 -3.81 -29.63 2.31
N VAL A 217 -4.31 -29.04 1.22
CA VAL A 217 -3.75 -27.83 0.59
C VAL A 217 -4.90 -26.89 0.23
N SER A 218 -4.64 -25.60 0.02
CA SER A 218 -5.74 -24.70 -0.37
C SER A 218 -6.29 -25.06 -1.76
N GLY A 219 -7.57 -24.78 -1.99
CA GLY A 219 -8.20 -25.00 -3.29
C GLY A 219 -7.53 -24.25 -4.45
N ARG A 220 -6.89 -23.10 -4.17
CA ARG A 220 -6.11 -22.33 -5.15
C ARG A 220 -4.84 -23.05 -5.57
N GLU A 221 -4.12 -23.65 -4.62
CA GLU A 221 -2.89 -24.40 -4.89
C GLU A 221 -3.21 -25.72 -5.59
N TRP A 222 -4.28 -26.41 -5.18
CA TRP A 222 -4.77 -27.59 -5.90
C TRP A 222 -5.19 -27.27 -7.34
N GLN A 223 -5.76 -26.09 -7.60
CA GLN A 223 -6.05 -25.61 -8.96
C GLN A 223 -4.78 -25.33 -9.79
N ALA A 224 -3.63 -25.12 -9.16
CA ALA A 224 -2.34 -24.94 -9.84
C ALA A 224 -1.62 -26.28 -10.08
N TYR A 225 -1.48 -27.13 -9.05
CA TYR A 225 -0.74 -28.40 -9.14
C TYR A 225 -1.56 -29.53 -9.77
N ARG A 226 -2.87 -29.61 -9.50
CA ARG A 226 -3.89 -30.52 -10.09
C ARG A 226 -3.67 -32.03 -9.97
N ASP A 227 -2.53 -32.47 -9.46
CA ASP A 227 -2.09 -33.87 -9.39
C ASP A 227 -1.38 -34.10 -8.04
N PRO A 228 -1.67 -35.20 -7.30
CA PRO A 228 -0.85 -35.66 -6.18
C PRO A 228 0.66 -35.63 -6.45
N ALA A 229 1.09 -36.10 -7.62
CA ALA A 229 2.50 -36.17 -8.00
C ALA A 229 3.12 -34.77 -8.20
N ALA A 230 2.35 -33.77 -8.63
CA ALA A 230 2.83 -32.40 -8.76
C ALA A 230 3.02 -31.72 -7.38
N VAL A 231 2.16 -32.02 -6.41
CA VAL A 231 2.34 -31.57 -5.01
C VAL A 231 3.57 -32.25 -4.38
N LEU A 232 3.76 -33.55 -4.62
CA LEU A 232 4.95 -34.29 -4.18
C LEU A 232 6.23 -33.82 -4.91
N ALA A 233 6.14 -33.28 -6.13
CA ALA A 233 7.29 -32.73 -6.85
C ALA A 233 7.70 -31.34 -6.33
N GLU A 234 6.75 -30.49 -5.93
CA GLU A 234 7.04 -29.20 -5.29
C GLU A 234 7.56 -29.39 -3.85
N VAL A 235 7.14 -30.45 -3.14
CA VAL A 235 7.65 -30.81 -1.81
C VAL A 235 8.03 -32.31 -1.73
N PRO A 236 9.23 -32.71 -2.21
CA PRO A 236 9.68 -34.12 -2.23
C PRO A 236 9.71 -34.79 -0.85
N ALA A 237 9.92 -34.01 0.22
CA ALA A 237 9.90 -34.47 1.60
C ALA A 237 8.58 -35.13 2.02
N LEU A 238 7.46 -34.82 1.35
CA LEU A 238 6.19 -35.47 1.61
C LEU A 238 6.20 -36.96 1.24
N ALA A 239 7.03 -37.40 0.28
CA ALA A 239 7.08 -38.79 -0.15
C ALA A 239 7.53 -39.77 0.95
N SER A 240 8.27 -39.29 1.96
CA SER A 240 8.69 -40.04 3.15
C SER A 240 7.72 -39.88 4.35
N THR A 241 6.50 -39.41 4.12
CA THR A 241 5.41 -39.38 5.11
C THR A 241 4.33 -40.43 4.78
N PRO A 242 3.52 -40.90 5.76
CA PRO A 242 2.44 -41.85 5.52
C PRO A 242 1.45 -41.39 4.42
N ALA A 243 1.06 -40.11 4.45
CA ALA A 243 0.18 -39.51 3.45
C ALA A 243 0.78 -39.51 2.02
N GLY A 244 2.08 -39.26 1.89
CA GLY A 244 2.79 -39.29 0.60
C GLY A 244 3.00 -40.71 0.07
N ALA A 245 3.38 -41.65 0.94
CA ALA A 245 3.49 -43.07 0.60
C ALA A 245 2.14 -43.66 0.12
N ALA A 246 1.04 -43.26 0.75
CA ALA A 246 -0.31 -43.62 0.33
C ALA A 246 -0.78 -42.92 -0.98
N ARG A 247 -0.04 -41.91 -1.47
CA ARG A 247 -0.42 -41.00 -2.57
C ARG A 247 -1.78 -40.31 -2.37
N GLN A 248 -2.13 -39.93 -1.12
CA GLN A 248 -3.44 -39.37 -0.77
C GLN A 248 -3.44 -37.90 -0.28
N PRO A 249 -3.12 -36.91 -1.12
CA PRO A 249 -3.71 -35.58 -1.01
C PRO A 249 -5.15 -35.64 -1.58
N ALA A 250 -6.11 -35.93 -0.72
CA ALA A 250 -7.47 -36.28 -1.13
C ALA A 250 -8.37 -35.04 -1.35
N CYS A 251 -8.60 -34.67 -2.62
CA CYS A 251 -9.61 -33.67 -2.99
C CYS A 251 -10.63 -34.29 -3.97
N ARG A 252 -11.85 -34.61 -3.47
CA ARG A 252 -12.95 -35.08 -4.33
C ARG A 252 -13.48 -33.91 -5.17
N ARG A 253 -13.64 -34.13 -6.48
CA ARG A 253 -13.75 -33.08 -7.50
C ARG A 253 -15.03 -33.25 -8.35
N TRP A 254 -15.68 -32.13 -8.68
CA TRP A 254 -16.65 -32.07 -9.79
C TRP A 254 -15.98 -31.63 -11.12
N SER A 255 -16.59 -32.05 -12.22
CA SER A 255 -16.20 -31.89 -13.64
C SER A 255 -16.00 -30.44 -14.10
N ARG A 256 -15.35 -30.07 -15.24
CA ARG A 256 -14.49 -30.62 -16.33
C ARG A 256 -13.97 -29.36 -17.11
N LEU A 257 -12.99 -29.30 -18.03
CA LEU A 257 -12.10 -30.25 -18.74
C LEU A 257 -10.73 -29.56 -19.10
N ALA A 258 -10.13 -30.03 -20.20
CA ALA A 258 -9.06 -29.57 -21.10
C ALA A 258 -9.08 -28.12 -21.65
N ARG A 259 -8.06 -27.58 -22.36
CA ARG A 259 -6.61 -27.92 -22.61
C ARG A 259 -5.93 -26.69 -23.27
N GLY A 260 -4.59 -26.58 -23.20
CA GLY A 260 -3.80 -25.66 -24.03
C GLY A 260 -2.36 -25.48 -23.56
N THR A 261 -1.38 -25.69 -24.45
CA THR A 261 0.08 -25.62 -24.16
C THR A 261 0.81 -24.79 -25.21
N LEU A 262 1.83 -24.02 -24.81
CA LEU A 262 2.81 -23.42 -25.73
C LEU A 262 4.22 -23.43 -25.07
N PRO A 263 5.33 -23.51 -25.85
CA PRO A 263 6.67 -23.74 -25.30
C PRO A 263 7.53 -22.46 -25.14
N LEU A 264 8.68 -22.63 -24.49
CA LEU A 264 9.77 -21.65 -24.42
C LEU A 264 10.51 -21.52 -25.78
N LEU A 265 11.07 -20.33 -26.04
CA LEU A 265 12.07 -20.09 -27.08
C LEU A 265 13.24 -19.24 -26.54
N PRO A 266 14.46 -19.35 -27.12
CA PRO A 266 15.69 -18.87 -26.51
C PRO A 266 16.05 -17.43 -26.89
N GLY A 267 17.05 -16.86 -26.19
CA GLY A 267 17.60 -15.55 -26.52
C GLY A 267 18.53 -15.54 -27.73
N ALA A 268 18.66 -14.38 -28.37
CA ALA A 268 19.64 -14.11 -29.41
C ALA A 268 20.26 -12.71 -29.20
N GLY A 269 21.59 -12.62 -29.32
CA GLY A 269 22.31 -11.35 -29.30
C GLY A 269 22.75 -10.94 -30.69
N ALA A 270 22.68 -9.64 -31.00
CA ALA A 270 23.22 -9.07 -32.24
C ALA A 270 23.85 -7.69 -31.98
N PRO A 271 25.00 -7.35 -32.62
CA PRO A 271 25.71 -6.10 -32.37
C PRO A 271 25.18 -4.95 -33.23
N HIS A 272 24.82 -3.82 -32.61
CA HIS A 272 24.45 -2.60 -33.34
C HIS A 272 25.58 -1.56 -33.41
N ARG A 273 25.75 -1.00 -34.62
CA ARG A 273 26.84 -0.09 -35.01
C ARG A 273 26.91 1.18 -34.16
N ARG A 274 28.12 1.71 -33.99
CA ARG A 274 28.37 3.04 -33.40
C ARG A 274 27.81 4.14 -34.30
N LEU A 275 26.86 4.92 -33.78
CA LEU A 275 26.50 6.24 -34.31
C LEU A 275 26.88 7.29 -33.26
N VAL A 276 27.89 8.11 -33.58
CA VAL A 276 28.39 9.17 -32.69
C VAL A 276 27.50 10.40 -32.85
N ALA A 277 26.36 10.39 -32.16
CA ALA A 277 25.50 11.55 -32.05
C ALA A 277 26.23 12.67 -31.26
N ARG A 278 26.71 13.69 -31.98
CA ARG A 278 27.18 14.94 -31.37
C ARG A 278 25.98 15.63 -30.74
N HIS A 279 25.85 15.58 -29.41
CA HIS A 279 24.81 16.34 -28.73
C HIS A 279 25.06 17.85 -28.91
N PRO A 280 24.03 18.65 -29.23
CA PRO A 280 24.16 20.11 -29.27
C PRO A 280 24.46 20.63 -27.87
N MET A 281 25.18 21.75 -27.78
CA MET A 281 25.38 22.46 -26.51
C MET A 281 24.02 22.95 -26.01
N ILE A 282 23.51 22.33 -24.93
CA ILE A 282 22.24 22.73 -24.30
C ILE A 282 22.40 24.16 -23.79
N ARG A 283 21.73 25.10 -24.46
CA ARG A 283 21.75 26.53 -24.16
C ARG A 283 21.06 26.74 -22.80
N ARG A 284 21.86 26.90 -21.74
CA ARG A 284 21.38 26.96 -20.35
C ARG A 284 20.27 28.00 -20.20
N LEU A 285 19.11 27.57 -19.72
CA LEU A 285 17.95 28.45 -19.58
C LEU A 285 18.15 29.47 -18.44
N PRO A 286 17.57 30.68 -18.52
CA PRO A 286 17.59 31.63 -17.41
C PRO A 286 16.76 31.10 -16.23
N LEU A 287 17.15 31.43 -15.00
CA LEU A 287 16.52 30.88 -13.79
C LEU A 287 15.03 31.26 -13.67
N LEU A 288 14.71 32.55 -13.83
CA LEU A 288 13.37 33.10 -13.63
C LEU A 288 12.28 32.45 -14.52
N PRO A 289 12.43 32.37 -15.86
CA PRO A 289 11.43 31.68 -16.69
C PRO A 289 11.36 30.19 -16.38
N LEU A 290 12.48 29.51 -16.10
CA LEU A 290 12.45 28.08 -15.76
C LEU A 290 11.70 27.82 -14.44
N LEU A 291 11.94 28.64 -13.42
CA LEU A 291 11.22 28.62 -12.15
C LEU A 291 9.72 28.89 -12.39
N GLY A 292 9.38 29.92 -13.16
CA GLY A 292 8.00 30.25 -13.54
C GLY A 292 7.30 29.10 -14.25
N THR A 293 7.95 28.46 -15.22
CA THR A 293 7.37 27.30 -15.93
C THR A 293 7.14 26.10 -15.03
N LEU A 294 8.04 25.79 -14.09
CA LEU A 294 7.83 24.68 -13.16
C LEU A 294 6.75 24.99 -12.13
N THR A 295 6.68 26.21 -11.60
CA THR A 295 5.59 26.61 -10.69
C THR A 295 4.24 26.62 -11.39
N ALA A 296 4.16 27.10 -12.64
CA ALA A 296 2.94 27.06 -13.44
C ALA A 296 2.51 25.62 -13.78
N LEU A 297 3.45 24.77 -14.20
CA LEU A 297 3.20 23.35 -14.45
C LEU A 297 2.73 22.62 -13.19
N LEU A 298 3.35 22.88 -12.04
CA LEU A 298 2.95 22.31 -10.76
C LEU A 298 1.55 22.78 -10.34
N GLY A 299 1.21 24.06 -10.57
CA GLY A 299 -0.12 24.59 -10.33
C GLY A 299 -1.20 23.95 -11.21
N VAL A 300 -0.92 23.77 -12.51
CA VAL A 300 -1.82 23.07 -13.44
C VAL A 300 -1.97 21.59 -13.08
N LEU A 301 -0.89 20.91 -12.69
CA LEU A 301 -0.97 19.52 -12.24
C LEU A 301 -1.69 19.39 -10.89
N ALA A 302 -1.57 20.37 -10.00
CA ALA A 302 -2.32 20.40 -8.74
C ALA A 302 -3.84 20.56 -8.99
N THR A 303 -4.27 21.46 -9.88
CA THR A 303 -5.70 21.59 -10.22
C THR A 303 -6.24 20.39 -10.98
N LEU A 304 -5.45 19.81 -11.90
CA LEU A 304 -5.79 18.55 -12.56
C LEU A 304 -5.89 17.39 -11.55
N SER A 305 -5.00 17.31 -10.56
CA SER A 305 -5.01 16.29 -9.50
C SER A 305 -6.30 16.30 -8.66
N LEU A 306 -6.94 17.46 -8.49
CA LEU A 306 -8.25 17.57 -7.83
C LEU A 306 -9.42 17.08 -8.70
N GLY A 307 -9.25 17.04 -10.03
CA GLY A 307 -10.22 16.46 -10.98
C GLY A 307 -10.02 14.96 -11.25
N THR A 308 -8.78 14.48 -11.29
CA THR A 308 -8.46 13.09 -11.63
C THR A 308 -8.64 12.11 -10.48
N GLY A 309 -9.41 11.06 -10.71
CA GLY A 309 -9.51 9.88 -9.84
C GLY A 309 -10.71 9.00 -10.22
N PRO A 310 -11.00 7.92 -9.48
CA PRO A 310 -12.11 6.99 -9.78
C PRO A 310 -13.50 7.65 -9.89
N LEU A 311 -13.73 8.73 -9.15
CA LEU A 311 -14.96 9.54 -9.22
C LEU A 311 -14.82 10.63 -10.30
N PRO A 312 -15.61 10.64 -11.39
CA PRO A 312 -15.52 11.70 -12.39
C PRO A 312 -16.04 13.03 -11.82
N LEU A 313 -15.18 14.04 -11.78
CA LEU A 313 -15.51 15.43 -11.45
C LEU A 313 -14.87 16.35 -12.50
N THR A 314 -15.59 17.37 -12.95
CA THR A 314 -15.01 18.40 -13.82
C THR A 314 -14.12 19.36 -13.02
N LEU A 315 -13.18 20.03 -13.69
CA LEU A 315 -12.31 21.01 -13.03
C LEU A 315 -13.07 22.19 -12.42
N GLY A 316 -14.24 22.54 -12.99
CA GLY A 316 -15.12 23.57 -12.41
C GLY A 316 -15.73 23.13 -11.08
N GLU A 317 -16.20 21.88 -11.00
CA GLU A 317 -16.73 21.30 -9.76
C GLU A 317 -15.62 21.08 -8.73
N SER A 318 -14.45 20.56 -9.13
CA SER A 318 -13.29 20.37 -8.25
C SER A 318 -12.76 21.68 -7.65
N LEU A 319 -12.87 22.80 -8.36
CA LEU A 319 -12.52 24.12 -7.82
C LEU A 319 -13.67 24.72 -6.99
N GLY A 320 -14.92 24.55 -7.44
CA GLY A 320 -16.12 24.98 -6.69
C GLY A 320 -16.26 24.30 -5.34
N ALA A 321 -15.86 23.02 -5.22
CA ALA A 321 -15.82 22.27 -3.98
C ALA A 321 -14.84 22.83 -2.92
N LEU A 322 -13.90 23.70 -3.30
CA LEU A 322 -13.01 24.40 -2.36
C LEU A 322 -13.65 25.66 -1.76
N LEU A 323 -14.77 26.13 -2.30
CA LEU A 323 -15.53 27.25 -1.77
C LEU A 323 -16.55 26.76 -0.72
N PRO A 324 -16.88 27.57 0.30
CA PRO A 324 -17.88 27.20 1.30
C PRO A 324 -19.28 27.05 0.68
N ASP A 325 -19.67 27.98 -0.20
CA ASP A 325 -20.99 28.05 -0.84
C ASP A 325 -21.11 27.13 -2.08
N SER A 326 -20.50 25.95 -2.04
CA SER A 326 -20.53 25.02 -3.18
C SER A 326 -21.93 24.39 -3.33
N SER A 327 -22.49 24.41 -4.54
CA SER A 327 -23.78 23.78 -4.88
C SER A 327 -23.71 22.26 -5.10
N LEU A 328 -22.57 21.63 -4.75
CA LEU A 328 -22.32 20.21 -4.95
C LEU A 328 -22.96 19.35 -3.87
N ALA A 329 -23.24 18.08 -4.19
CA ALA A 329 -23.67 17.11 -3.19
C ALA A 329 -22.56 16.92 -2.13
N PRO A 330 -22.88 16.89 -0.82
CA PRO A 330 -21.86 16.93 0.25
C PRO A 330 -20.78 15.85 0.16
N HIS A 331 -21.12 14.64 -0.31
CA HIS A 331 -20.14 13.57 -0.50
C HIS A 331 -19.09 13.88 -1.58
N LEU A 332 -19.44 14.63 -2.63
CA LEU A 332 -18.51 15.08 -3.67
C LEU A 332 -17.56 16.15 -3.11
N GLN A 333 -18.09 17.10 -2.33
CA GLN A 333 -17.31 18.14 -1.66
C GLN A 333 -16.29 17.51 -0.69
N LEU A 334 -16.71 16.52 0.10
CA LEU A 334 -15.84 15.75 0.99
C LEU A 334 -14.76 14.95 0.25
N VAL A 335 -15.04 14.36 -0.92
CA VAL A 335 -13.98 13.69 -1.72
C VAL A 335 -12.89 14.68 -2.14
N VAL A 336 -13.25 15.91 -2.51
CA VAL A 336 -12.26 16.94 -2.85
C VAL A 336 -11.50 17.41 -1.61
N GLN A 337 -12.21 17.77 -0.53
CA GLN A 337 -11.63 18.40 0.67
C GLN A 337 -10.90 17.44 1.62
N GLU A 338 -11.40 16.23 1.84
CA GLU A 338 -10.89 15.26 2.83
C GLU A 338 -10.05 14.12 2.21
N ILE A 339 -9.99 14.02 0.87
CA ILE A 339 -9.21 12.99 0.17
C ILE A 339 -8.25 13.61 -0.86
N ARG A 340 -8.75 14.25 -1.93
CA ARG A 340 -7.91 14.67 -3.07
C ARG A 340 -6.97 15.82 -2.74
N LEU A 341 -7.45 16.87 -2.06
CA LEU A 341 -6.62 18.01 -1.65
C LEU A 341 -5.54 17.58 -0.62
N PRO A 342 -5.87 16.88 0.48
CA PRO A 342 -4.90 16.32 1.42
C PRO A 342 -3.78 15.52 0.75
N ARG A 343 -4.15 14.59 -0.13
CA ARG A 343 -3.21 13.76 -0.90
C ARG A 343 -2.34 14.58 -1.86
N THR A 344 -2.93 15.55 -2.56
CA THR A 344 -2.21 16.45 -3.49
C THR A 344 -1.17 17.29 -2.75
N LEU A 345 -1.53 17.90 -1.62
CA LEU A 345 -0.62 18.70 -0.79
C LEU A 345 0.51 17.85 -0.21
N LEU A 346 0.19 16.66 0.32
CA LEU A 346 1.19 15.72 0.82
C LEU A 346 2.16 15.29 -0.29
N CYS A 347 1.64 14.96 -1.48
CA CYS A 347 2.43 14.56 -2.64
C CYS A 347 3.43 15.65 -3.06
N ILE A 348 3.00 16.92 -3.06
CA ILE A 348 3.84 18.09 -3.33
C ILE A 348 4.94 18.21 -2.26
N ALA A 349 4.58 18.10 -0.98
CA ALA A 349 5.52 18.19 0.13
C ALA A 349 6.62 17.10 0.07
N ILE A 350 6.20 15.84 -0.04
CA ILE A 350 7.09 14.66 -0.06
C ILE A 350 8.00 14.69 -1.30
N GLY A 351 7.44 14.97 -2.48
CA GLY A 351 8.22 15.07 -3.72
C GLY A 351 9.27 16.19 -3.66
N GLY A 352 8.91 17.33 -3.05
CA GLY A 352 9.83 18.45 -2.81
C GLY A 352 10.97 18.10 -1.85
N ILE A 353 10.67 17.43 -0.73
CA ILE A 353 11.67 16.99 0.25
C ILE A 353 12.66 16.02 -0.40
N LEU A 354 12.17 14.98 -1.07
CA LEU A 354 13.02 13.97 -1.71
C LEU A 354 13.90 14.59 -2.81
N GLY A 355 13.36 15.53 -3.60
CA GLY A 355 14.11 16.29 -4.60
C GLY A 355 15.23 17.15 -4.00
N LEU A 356 14.99 17.83 -2.87
CA LEU A 356 15.99 18.62 -2.14
C LEU A 356 17.08 17.75 -1.52
N CYS A 357 16.68 16.72 -0.76
CA CYS A 357 17.60 15.76 -0.16
C CYS A 357 18.50 15.09 -1.21
N GLY A 358 17.93 14.72 -2.35
CA GLY A 358 18.68 14.23 -3.51
C GLY A 358 19.70 15.24 -4.06
N ALA A 359 19.29 16.50 -4.28
CA ALA A 359 20.17 17.54 -4.77
C ALA A 359 21.37 17.77 -3.85
N VAL A 360 21.12 17.85 -2.53
CA VAL A 360 22.14 18.01 -1.48
C VAL A 360 23.08 16.82 -1.43
N MET A 361 22.57 15.58 -1.39
CA MET A 361 23.41 14.38 -1.24
C MET A 361 24.33 14.15 -2.44
N GLN A 362 23.84 14.39 -3.66
CA GLN A 362 24.66 14.34 -4.88
C GLN A 362 25.72 15.45 -4.93
N GLY A 363 25.44 16.63 -4.33
CA GLY A 363 26.42 17.71 -4.17
C GLY A 363 27.48 17.38 -3.11
N LEU A 364 27.04 17.02 -1.91
CA LEU A 364 27.82 16.62 -0.74
C LEU A 364 28.84 15.51 -1.05
N PHE A 365 28.38 14.45 -1.71
CA PHE A 365 29.23 13.32 -2.09
C PHE A 365 29.90 13.49 -3.46
N ARG A 366 29.68 14.62 -4.15
CA ARG A 366 30.18 14.90 -5.51
C ARG A 366 29.87 13.80 -6.53
N ASN A 367 28.78 13.05 -6.30
CA ASN A 367 28.42 11.84 -7.03
C ASN A 367 26.97 11.93 -7.53
N PRO A 368 26.71 11.97 -8.86
CA PRO A 368 25.36 12.07 -9.41
C PRO A 368 24.52 10.79 -9.25
N LEU A 369 25.09 9.72 -8.69
CA LEU A 369 24.40 8.47 -8.38
C LEU A 369 24.05 8.33 -6.88
N ALA A 370 24.37 9.34 -6.06
CA ALA A 370 23.96 9.34 -4.66
C ALA A 370 22.45 9.54 -4.53
N ASP A 371 21.77 8.55 -3.96
CA ASP A 371 20.39 8.66 -3.49
C ASP A 371 20.38 8.86 -1.96
N PRO A 372 19.50 9.72 -1.41
CA PRO A 372 19.50 10.04 0.01
C PRO A 372 19.10 8.86 0.93
N GLY A 373 18.53 7.77 0.40
CA GLY A 373 18.29 6.53 1.15
C GLY A 373 19.53 5.67 1.41
N ILE A 374 20.62 5.86 0.65
CA ILE A 374 21.82 5.00 0.72
C ILE A 374 22.55 5.09 2.07
N ILE A 375 22.40 6.19 2.82
CA ILE A 375 22.92 6.34 4.19
C ILE A 375 22.10 5.59 5.26
N GLY A 376 21.43 4.50 4.89
CA GLY A 376 20.72 3.59 5.79
C GLY A 376 19.32 4.03 6.24
N VAL A 377 18.91 5.29 5.99
CA VAL A 377 17.61 5.84 6.47
C VAL A 377 16.45 4.93 6.09
N SER A 378 16.39 4.51 4.82
CA SER A 378 15.30 3.70 4.28
C SER A 378 15.25 2.30 4.89
N GLY A 379 16.41 1.66 5.08
CA GLY A 379 16.50 0.35 5.73
C GLY A 379 16.09 0.40 7.20
N GLY A 380 16.59 1.39 7.94
CA GLY A 380 16.21 1.60 9.34
C GLY A 380 14.76 1.99 9.53
N ALA A 381 14.20 2.81 8.64
CA ALA A 381 12.79 3.17 8.69
C ALA A 381 11.88 1.98 8.37
N ALA A 382 12.27 1.13 7.41
CA ALA A 382 11.56 -0.12 7.13
C ALA A 382 11.64 -1.11 8.30
N LEU A 383 12.79 -1.20 9.00
CA LEU A 383 12.93 -2.00 10.22
C LEU A 383 12.07 -1.44 11.36
N GLY A 384 12.06 -0.12 11.57
CA GLY A 384 11.21 0.54 12.55
C GLY A 384 9.72 0.31 12.29
N ALA A 385 9.30 0.44 11.03
CA ALA A 385 7.94 0.10 10.60
C ALA A 385 7.63 -1.39 10.83
N ALA A 386 8.56 -2.29 10.56
CA ALA A 386 8.38 -3.72 10.77
C ALA A 386 8.24 -4.09 12.26
N LEU A 387 9.05 -3.49 13.13
CA LEU A 387 8.93 -3.64 14.58
C LEU A 387 7.56 -3.15 15.07
N ALA A 388 7.09 -2.01 14.56
CA ALA A 388 5.76 -1.48 14.90
C ALA A 388 4.62 -2.41 14.47
N ILE A 389 4.68 -2.96 13.26
CA ILE A 389 3.64 -3.84 12.69
C ILE A 389 3.62 -5.21 13.38
N VAL A 390 4.79 -5.82 13.63
CA VAL A 390 4.88 -7.22 14.08
C VAL A 390 4.89 -7.35 15.60
N LEU A 391 5.64 -6.49 16.31
CA LEU A 391 5.84 -6.64 17.75
C LEU A 391 4.97 -5.69 18.59
N LEU A 392 4.77 -4.45 18.16
CA LEU A 392 4.03 -3.45 18.96
C LEU A 392 2.53 -3.46 18.70
N ALA A 393 2.06 -3.79 17.49
CA ALA A 393 0.63 -3.78 17.18
C ALA A 393 -0.23 -4.71 18.08
N PRO A 394 0.18 -5.97 18.41
CA PRO A 394 -0.57 -6.83 19.33
C PRO A 394 -0.64 -6.30 20.77
N LEU A 395 0.38 -5.54 21.19
CA LEU A 395 0.45 -4.89 22.51
C LEU A 395 -0.19 -3.49 22.51
N GLY A 396 -0.66 -3.02 21.34
CA GLY A 396 -0.74 -1.60 21.04
C GLY A 396 -2.05 -0.90 21.39
N GLY A 397 -3.14 -1.61 21.68
CA GLY A 397 -4.48 -1.02 21.76
C GLY A 397 -4.62 0.18 22.72
N GLU A 398 -3.94 0.13 23.86
CA GLU A 398 -3.90 1.23 24.84
C GLU A 398 -2.75 2.20 24.58
N LEU A 399 -1.55 1.70 24.26
CA LEU A 399 -0.38 2.53 23.98
C LEU A 399 -0.58 3.46 22.77
N GLN A 400 -1.29 2.99 21.75
CA GLN A 400 -1.64 3.75 20.54
C GLN A 400 -2.69 4.83 20.81
N ARG A 401 -3.53 4.69 21.85
CA ARG A 401 -4.40 5.77 22.34
C ARG A 401 -3.60 6.86 23.06
N GLN A 402 -2.63 6.47 23.89
CA GLN A 402 -1.91 7.41 24.75
C GLN A 402 -0.84 8.23 24.02
N ILE A 403 -0.18 7.68 22.98
CA ILE A 403 0.90 8.38 22.27
C ILE A 403 0.38 9.53 21.36
N GLY A 404 -0.86 9.45 20.87
CA GLY A 404 -1.52 10.47 20.03
C GLY A 404 -0.96 10.61 18.60
N VAL A 405 0.36 10.52 18.43
CA VAL A 405 1.05 10.35 17.15
C VAL A 405 0.96 8.89 16.70
N GLY A 406 0.88 8.65 15.39
CA GLY A 406 0.87 7.29 14.85
C GLY A 406 2.15 6.53 15.21
N LEU A 407 2.00 5.43 15.97
CA LEU A 407 3.11 4.59 16.42
C LEU A 407 3.98 4.05 15.26
N LEU A 408 3.35 3.73 14.12
CA LEU A 408 4.01 3.30 12.90
C LEU A 408 4.94 4.39 12.30
N PRO A 409 4.45 5.60 11.95
CA PRO A 409 5.30 6.74 11.60
C PRO A 409 6.42 7.03 12.62
N LEU A 410 6.12 6.99 13.92
CA LEU A 410 7.10 7.29 14.97
C LEU A 410 8.25 6.27 14.99
N MET A 411 7.95 4.97 14.96
CA MET A 411 8.98 3.93 14.92
C MET A 411 9.77 3.95 13.61
N ALA A 412 9.12 4.23 12.47
CA ALA A 412 9.80 4.41 11.19
C ALA A 412 10.78 5.60 11.21
N PHE A 413 10.35 6.74 11.76
CA PHE A 413 11.22 7.91 11.93
C PHE A 413 12.42 7.60 12.85
N LEU A 414 12.18 6.99 14.02
CA LEU A 414 13.24 6.64 14.97
C LEU A 414 14.21 5.60 14.41
N GLY A 415 13.74 4.58 13.70
CA GLY A 415 14.59 3.59 13.02
C GLY A 415 15.48 4.22 11.94
N GLY A 416 14.93 5.13 11.12
CA GLY A 416 15.69 5.90 10.14
C GLY A 416 16.71 6.84 10.78
N ALA A 417 16.36 7.54 11.86
CA ALA A 417 17.25 8.42 12.60
C ALA A 417 18.39 7.66 13.29
N LEU A 418 18.09 6.50 13.92
CA LEU A 418 19.07 5.64 14.56
C LEU A 418 20.08 5.08 13.56
N THR A 419 19.61 4.47 12.46
CA THR A 419 20.50 3.92 11.42
C THR A 419 21.37 5.00 10.77
N THR A 420 20.81 6.19 10.49
CA THR A 420 21.60 7.30 9.95
C THR A 420 22.67 7.78 10.95
N THR A 421 22.34 7.81 12.24
CA THR A 421 23.30 8.16 13.29
C THR A 421 24.42 7.12 13.38
N LEU A 422 24.10 5.83 13.30
CA LEU A 422 25.10 4.75 13.25
C LEU A 422 25.99 4.83 12.00
N VAL A 423 25.42 5.07 10.81
CA VAL A 423 26.19 5.28 9.56
C VAL A 423 27.13 6.50 9.69
N TYR A 424 26.64 7.60 10.27
CA TYR A 424 27.45 8.80 10.50
C TYR A 424 28.60 8.53 11.49
N LEU A 425 28.33 7.85 12.61
CA LEU A 425 29.36 7.52 13.61
C LEU A 425 30.42 6.57 13.05
N LEU A 426 30.02 5.50 12.35
CA LEU A 426 30.95 4.58 11.67
C LEU A 426 31.78 5.26 10.58
N GLY A 427 31.19 6.24 9.89
CA GLY A 427 31.86 7.03 8.85
C GLY A 427 32.75 8.17 9.35
N THR A 428 32.74 8.48 10.66
CA THR A 428 33.44 9.65 11.22
C THR A 428 34.58 9.22 12.15
N ARG A 429 35.79 9.72 11.89
CA ARG A 429 36.97 9.57 12.76
C ARG A 429 37.48 10.94 13.19
N ALA A 430 38.48 10.98 14.07
CA ALA A 430 39.16 12.22 14.47
C ALA A 430 39.70 13.03 13.27
N GLU A 431 40.11 12.33 12.21
CA GLU A 431 40.58 12.89 10.93
C GLU A 431 39.45 13.47 10.04
N GLY A 432 38.19 13.14 10.32
CA GLY A 432 37.00 13.64 9.61
C GLY A 432 36.02 12.55 9.14
N THR A 433 35.03 12.98 8.34
CA THR A 433 33.94 12.13 7.81
C THR A 433 34.29 11.56 6.44
N SER A 434 34.46 10.24 6.36
CA SER A 434 34.80 9.50 5.14
C SER A 434 33.55 9.02 4.39
N VAL A 435 33.34 9.55 3.19
CA VAL A 435 32.18 9.23 2.34
C VAL A 435 32.12 7.75 1.98
N SER A 436 33.24 7.15 1.58
CA SER A 436 33.28 5.73 1.18
C SER A 436 32.93 4.79 2.34
N VAL A 437 33.34 5.15 3.57
CA VAL A 437 32.99 4.37 4.78
C VAL A 437 31.51 4.54 5.13
N MET A 438 30.95 5.76 5.02
CA MET A 438 29.50 5.97 5.18
C MET A 438 28.68 5.15 4.18
N LEU A 439 29.09 5.11 2.90
CA LEU A 439 28.37 4.35 1.86
C LEU A 439 28.44 2.83 2.14
N LEU A 440 29.61 2.31 2.53
CA LEU A 440 29.77 0.90 2.90
C LEU A 440 28.98 0.54 4.17
N ALA A 441 29.01 1.40 5.19
CA ALA A 441 28.23 1.23 6.42
C ALA A 441 26.71 1.30 6.14
N GLY A 442 26.26 2.18 5.24
CA GLY A 442 24.87 2.27 4.80
C GLY A 442 24.39 1.00 4.10
N VAL A 443 25.21 0.40 3.22
CA VAL A 443 24.93 -0.91 2.61
C VAL A 443 24.88 -2.02 3.67
N ALA A 444 25.85 -2.08 4.58
CA ALA A 444 25.88 -3.09 5.64
C ALA A 444 24.67 -3.00 6.60
N ILE A 445 24.28 -1.78 7.01
CA ILE A 445 23.11 -1.54 7.85
C ILE A 445 21.81 -1.82 7.09
N THR A 446 21.75 -1.55 5.78
CA THR A 446 20.59 -1.93 4.94
C THR A 446 20.45 -3.46 4.84
N ALA A 447 21.55 -4.19 4.69
CA ALA A 447 21.55 -5.66 4.71
C ALA A 447 21.14 -6.23 6.08
N LEU A 448 21.66 -5.67 7.18
CA LEU A 448 21.26 -6.06 8.54
C LEU A 448 19.77 -5.77 8.80
N SER A 449 19.28 -4.61 8.37
CA SER A 449 17.85 -4.27 8.43
C SER A 449 17.02 -5.24 7.60
N GLY A 450 17.47 -5.61 6.39
CA GLY A 450 16.81 -6.62 5.56
C GLY A 450 16.73 -7.99 6.21
N ALA A 451 17.80 -8.44 6.88
CA ALA A 451 17.79 -9.70 7.64
C ALA A 451 16.83 -9.65 8.84
N ALA A 452 16.82 -8.55 9.59
CA ALA A 452 15.90 -8.36 10.71
C ALA A 452 14.44 -8.24 10.27
N ILE A 453 14.15 -7.54 9.16
CA ILE A 453 12.83 -7.50 8.52
C ILE A 453 12.44 -8.90 8.05
N GLY A 454 13.38 -9.70 7.51
CA GLY A 454 13.14 -11.10 7.15
C GLY A 454 12.73 -11.97 8.34
N LEU A 455 13.37 -11.81 9.50
CA LEU A 455 12.98 -12.50 10.73
C LEU A 455 11.60 -12.04 11.23
N LEU A 456 11.31 -10.74 11.19
CA LEU A 456 9.98 -10.21 11.54
C LEU A 456 8.90 -10.69 10.55
N THR A 457 9.24 -10.85 9.27
CA THR A 457 8.40 -11.40 8.20
C THR A 457 8.08 -12.89 8.43
N TYR A 458 9.03 -13.65 8.98
CA TYR A 458 8.83 -15.05 9.42
C TYR A 458 7.94 -15.14 10.67
N LEU A 459 8.08 -14.20 11.61
CA LEU A 459 7.29 -14.14 12.84
C LEU A 459 5.88 -13.54 12.65
N ALA A 460 5.65 -12.80 11.56
CA ALA A 460 4.37 -12.19 11.19
C ALA A 460 3.24 -13.19 10.92
N ASP A 461 1.98 -12.74 11.06
CA ASP A 461 0.79 -13.36 10.46
C ASP A 461 0.49 -12.78 9.06
N ASP A 462 -0.56 -13.28 8.38
CA ASP A 462 -0.98 -12.82 7.04
C ASP A 462 -1.38 -11.33 6.96
N GLN A 463 -1.79 -10.72 8.07
CA GLN A 463 -2.16 -9.30 8.16
C GLN A 463 -0.92 -8.44 8.34
N MET A 464 -0.06 -8.81 9.29
CA MET A 464 1.25 -8.18 9.50
C MET A 464 2.11 -8.25 8.24
N LEU A 465 2.24 -9.42 7.62
CA LEU A 465 3.00 -9.66 6.38
C LEU A 465 2.50 -8.79 5.23
N ARG A 466 1.19 -8.58 5.13
CA ARG A 466 0.59 -7.74 4.10
C ARG A 466 0.77 -6.26 4.38
N ASN A 467 0.59 -5.83 5.63
CA ASN A 467 0.80 -4.45 6.05
C ASN A 467 2.27 -4.04 5.84
N LEU A 468 3.21 -4.93 6.17
CA LEU A 468 4.64 -4.84 5.83
C LEU A 468 4.86 -4.63 4.33
N SER A 469 4.25 -5.48 3.49
CA SER A 469 4.43 -5.44 2.03
C SER A 469 3.88 -4.13 1.43
N LEU A 470 2.67 -3.72 1.81
CA LEU A 470 2.01 -2.51 1.32
C LEU A 470 2.74 -1.23 1.76
N TRP A 471 3.19 -1.15 3.01
CA TRP A 471 3.94 0.01 3.50
C TRP A 471 5.30 0.17 2.79
N GLN A 472 5.96 -0.95 2.49
CA GLN A 472 7.20 -0.96 1.69
C GLN A 472 7.02 -0.56 0.22
N MET A 473 5.80 -0.54 -0.30
CA MET A 473 5.50 -0.08 -1.67
C MET A 473 5.14 1.42 -1.76
N GLY A 474 4.97 2.10 -0.62
CA GLY A 474 4.67 3.53 -0.52
C GLY A 474 3.23 3.90 -0.89
N SER A 475 2.58 4.73 -0.06
CA SER A 475 1.21 5.20 -0.29
C SER A 475 0.99 6.62 0.24
N LEU A 476 0.15 7.38 -0.47
CA LEU A 476 -0.25 8.75 -0.14
C LEU A 476 -1.75 8.85 0.21
N ALA A 477 -2.46 7.71 0.26
CA ALA A 477 -3.91 7.66 0.46
C ALA A 477 -4.37 8.05 1.88
N ALA A 478 -3.47 8.04 2.87
CA ALA A 478 -3.78 8.26 4.29
C ALA A 478 -3.36 9.66 4.82
N GLY A 479 -3.29 10.68 3.96
CA GLY A 479 -2.80 12.01 4.32
C GLY A 479 -3.68 12.75 5.32
N LYS A 480 -3.34 12.72 6.61
CA LYS A 480 -4.04 13.48 7.66
C LYS A 480 -3.56 14.95 7.68
N PRO A 481 -4.38 15.90 8.17
CA PRO A 481 -3.97 17.31 8.29
C PRO A 481 -2.65 17.53 9.06
N ALA A 482 -2.41 16.76 10.12
CA ALA A 482 -1.16 16.83 10.89
C ALA A 482 0.07 16.37 10.09
N ASP A 483 -0.08 15.29 9.30
CA ASP A 483 1.01 14.73 8.49
C ASP A 483 1.38 15.68 7.33
N ILE A 484 0.38 16.35 6.75
CA ILE A 484 0.56 17.39 5.73
C ILE A 484 1.26 18.62 6.31
N LEU A 485 0.85 19.09 7.49
CA LEU A 485 1.48 20.22 8.16
C LEU A 485 2.95 19.92 8.48
N LEU A 486 3.23 18.73 9.02
CA LEU A 486 4.59 18.27 9.29
C LEU A 486 5.43 18.23 8.00
N ALA A 487 4.90 17.66 6.91
CA ALA A 487 5.62 17.58 5.65
C ALA A 487 5.86 18.97 5.01
N MET A 488 4.87 19.86 5.03
CA MET A 488 4.99 21.22 4.46
C MET A 488 5.96 22.10 5.26
N LEU A 489 5.91 22.05 6.60
CA LEU A 489 6.89 22.74 7.46
C LEU A 489 8.30 22.17 7.24
N THR A 490 8.44 20.85 7.11
CA THR A 490 9.72 20.19 6.81
C THR A 490 10.28 20.64 5.46
N LEU A 491 9.46 20.69 4.40
CA LEU A 491 9.85 21.19 3.09
C LEU A 491 10.34 22.65 3.16
N ALA A 492 9.59 23.53 3.81
CA ALA A 492 9.94 24.95 3.95
C ALA A 492 11.25 25.14 4.74
N ALA A 493 11.41 24.45 5.86
CA ALA A 493 12.61 24.51 6.69
C ALA A 493 13.85 23.98 5.95
N LEU A 494 13.75 22.83 5.27
CA LEU A 494 14.86 22.27 4.50
C LEU A 494 15.23 23.15 3.31
N LEU A 495 14.26 23.72 2.59
CA LEU A 495 14.53 24.66 1.50
C LEU A 495 15.31 25.87 2.02
N ALA A 496 14.88 26.49 3.12
CA ALA A 496 15.55 27.65 3.70
C ALA A 496 16.98 27.31 4.19
N LEU A 497 17.16 26.19 4.90
CA LEU A 497 18.46 25.78 5.44
C LEU A 497 19.43 25.34 4.34
N PHE A 498 18.98 24.62 3.31
CA PHE A 498 19.81 24.24 2.17
C PHE A 498 20.11 25.44 1.25
N MET A 499 19.22 26.43 1.15
CA MET A 499 19.51 27.68 0.42
C MET A 499 20.60 28.51 1.10
N ARG A 500 20.63 28.56 2.44
CA ARG A 500 21.75 29.15 3.21
C ARG A 500 23.08 28.43 2.92
N ASP A 501 23.04 27.11 2.75
CA ASP A 501 24.23 26.27 2.51
C ASP A 501 24.61 26.12 1.02
N ALA A 502 23.87 26.73 0.09
CA ALA A 502 24.10 26.60 -1.35
C ALA A 502 25.46 27.13 -1.84
N GLY A 503 25.97 28.21 -1.23
CA GLY A 503 27.31 28.73 -1.51
C GLY A 503 28.42 27.75 -1.10
N PRO A 504 28.47 27.31 0.17
CA PRO A 504 29.37 26.26 0.63
C PRO A 504 29.25 24.92 -0.15
N LEU A 505 28.04 24.52 -0.54
CA LEU A 505 27.81 23.37 -1.42
C LEU A 505 28.40 23.54 -2.82
N ASN A 506 28.38 24.76 -3.38
CA ASN A 506 29.08 25.07 -4.64
C ASN A 506 30.61 25.00 -4.48
N ALA A 507 31.16 25.51 -3.36
CA ALA A 507 32.60 25.41 -3.08
C ALA A 507 33.05 23.95 -2.94
N LEU A 508 32.25 23.09 -2.30
CA LEU A 508 32.52 21.64 -2.22
C LEU A 508 32.64 20.96 -3.59
N LEU A 509 32.00 21.46 -4.66
CA LEU A 509 32.13 20.89 -6.01
C LEU A 509 33.54 21.06 -6.61
N LEU A 510 34.31 22.05 -6.16
CA LEU A 510 35.72 22.22 -6.55
C LEU A 510 36.61 21.17 -5.87
N GLY A 511 36.25 20.81 -4.64
CA GLY A 511 36.88 19.77 -3.84
C GLY A 511 36.95 20.13 -2.35
N GLU A 512 37.26 19.15 -1.50
CA GLU A 512 37.27 19.34 -0.04
C GLU A 512 38.52 20.08 0.46
N SER A 513 39.58 20.22 -0.35
CA SER A 513 40.73 21.05 -0.02
C SER A 513 40.50 22.49 -0.45
N GLU A 514 39.91 22.67 -1.62
CA GLU A 514 39.59 23.92 -2.29
C GLU A 514 38.53 24.67 -1.46
N ALA A 515 37.47 23.97 -1.02
CA ALA A 515 36.47 24.52 -0.11
C ALA A 515 37.08 24.97 1.24
N ARG A 516 38.05 24.24 1.79
CA ARG A 516 38.75 24.64 3.03
C ARG A 516 39.55 25.93 2.85
N HIS A 517 40.27 26.08 1.75
CA HIS A 517 40.99 27.33 1.44
C HIS A 517 40.04 28.51 1.18
N LEU A 518 38.82 28.24 0.70
CA LEU A 518 37.73 29.23 0.59
C LEU A 518 37.01 29.50 1.93
N GLY A 519 37.56 29.08 3.07
CA GLY A 519 37.01 29.32 4.41
C GLY A 519 35.81 28.45 4.80
N VAL A 520 35.44 27.44 4.00
CA VAL A 520 34.32 26.56 4.33
C VAL A 520 34.73 25.57 5.43
N ALA A 521 34.00 25.60 6.55
CA ALA A 521 34.08 24.60 7.60
C ALA A 521 33.49 23.26 7.13
N VAL A 522 34.27 22.50 6.34
CA VAL A 522 33.81 21.30 5.62
C VAL A 522 33.20 20.24 6.54
N GLN A 523 33.84 19.86 7.66
CA GLN A 523 33.29 18.80 8.52
C GLN A 523 31.96 19.19 9.21
N PRO A 524 31.81 20.39 9.83
CA PRO A 524 30.51 20.89 10.29
C PRO A 524 29.44 20.96 9.19
N LEU A 525 29.81 21.37 7.97
CA LEU A 525 28.89 21.41 6.83
C LEU A 525 28.41 20.00 6.45
N LYS A 526 29.34 19.03 6.28
CA LYS A 526 29.01 17.63 5.99
C LYS A 526 28.04 17.09 7.05
N ARG A 527 28.37 17.24 8.35
CA ARG A 527 27.52 16.82 9.47
C ARG A 527 26.11 17.45 9.41
N ARG A 528 26.00 18.76 9.21
CA ARG A 528 24.70 19.46 9.13
C ARG A 528 23.85 18.95 7.96
N LEU A 529 24.43 18.84 6.76
CA LEU A 529 23.71 18.40 5.57
C LEU A 529 23.24 16.94 5.67
N ILE A 530 24.05 16.06 6.27
CA ILE A 530 23.67 14.66 6.54
C ILE A 530 22.47 14.62 7.51
N LEU A 531 22.53 15.33 8.65
CA LEU A 531 21.47 15.32 9.66
C LEU A 531 20.16 15.95 9.16
N LEU A 532 20.23 17.04 8.39
CA LEU A 532 19.05 17.65 7.78
C LEU A 532 18.44 16.74 6.70
N THR A 533 19.27 16.05 5.91
CA THR A 533 18.78 15.05 4.95
C THR A 533 18.13 13.86 5.65
N ALA A 534 18.73 13.37 6.74
CA ALA A 534 18.18 12.30 7.57
C ALA A 534 16.80 12.66 8.13
N ALA A 535 16.64 13.88 8.67
CA ALA A 535 15.37 14.37 9.18
C ALA A 535 14.31 14.49 8.08
N GLY A 536 14.67 15.05 6.91
CA GLY A 536 13.77 15.18 5.77
C GLY A 536 13.28 13.84 5.22
N VAL A 537 14.21 12.93 4.92
CA VAL A 537 13.89 11.56 4.45
C VAL A 537 13.14 10.79 5.52
N GLY A 538 13.49 10.95 6.80
CA GLY A 538 12.81 10.34 7.93
C GLY A 538 11.34 10.76 8.01
N VAL A 539 11.04 12.06 7.94
CA VAL A 539 9.66 12.57 7.88
C VAL A 539 8.94 12.05 6.64
N ALA A 540 9.59 12.08 5.47
CA ALA A 540 8.98 11.62 4.23
C ALA A 540 8.59 10.13 4.31
N VAL A 541 9.53 9.25 4.70
CA VAL A 541 9.28 7.81 4.79
C VAL A 541 8.32 7.45 5.93
N ALA A 542 8.37 8.16 7.05
CA ALA A 542 7.42 7.96 8.15
C ALA A 542 5.96 8.21 7.75
N VAL A 543 5.72 9.21 6.88
CA VAL A 543 4.37 9.59 6.43
C VAL A 543 3.92 8.80 5.19
N SER A 544 4.76 8.66 4.16
CA SER A 544 4.36 8.07 2.87
C SER A 544 4.84 6.63 2.63
N GLY A 545 5.58 6.03 3.57
CA GLY A 545 6.33 4.80 3.30
C GLY A 545 7.48 5.01 2.33
N LEU A 546 8.03 3.92 1.79
CA LEU A 546 9.20 3.96 0.90
C LEU A 546 8.84 4.50 -0.50
N ILE A 547 9.30 5.71 -0.83
CA ILE A 547 9.21 6.30 -2.17
C ILE A 547 10.63 6.47 -2.75
N GLY A 548 11.00 5.59 -3.67
CA GLY A 548 12.31 5.59 -4.32
C GLY A 548 12.42 6.53 -5.52
N PHE A 549 13.65 6.63 -6.04
CA PHE A 549 14.05 7.29 -7.30
C PHE A 549 13.85 8.80 -7.42
N ILE A 550 12.91 9.44 -6.72
CA ILE A 550 12.69 10.90 -6.80
C ILE A 550 13.99 11.67 -6.49
N GLY A 551 14.67 11.33 -5.39
CA GLY A 551 15.94 11.96 -5.00
C GLY A 551 17.14 11.64 -5.92
N LEU A 552 17.03 10.61 -6.76
CA LEU A 552 18.08 10.22 -7.71
C LEU A 552 17.89 10.89 -9.08
N VAL A 553 16.67 10.81 -9.63
CA VAL A 553 16.30 11.25 -10.98
C VAL A 553 16.22 12.78 -11.08
N VAL A 554 15.47 13.40 -10.17
CA VAL A 554 15.08 14.82 -10.25
C VAL A 554 16.28 15.77 -10.26
N PRO A 555 17.22 15.72 -9.30
CA PRO A 555 18.33 16.67 -9.29
C PRO A 555 19.39 16.35 -10.36
N HIS A 556 19.34 15.17 -10.99
CA HIS A 556 20.10 14.90 -12.21
C HIS A 556 19.49 15.64 -13.41
N LEU A 557 18.16 15.54 -13.61
CA LEU A 557 17.45 16.27 -14.67
C LEU A 557 17.65 17.79 -14.55
N VAL A 558 17.51 18.35 -13.35
CA VAL A 558 17.75 19.79 -13.12
C VAL A 558 19.21 20.19 -13.41
N ARG A 559 20.19 19.33 -13.09
CA ARG A 559 21.60 19.55 -13.45
C ARG A 559 21.82 19.64 -14.97
N LEU A 560 21.09 18.86 -15.77
CA LEU A 560 21.14 18.91 -17.24
C LEU A 560 20.49 20.19 -17.81
N LEU A 561 19.44 20.70 -17.17
CA LEU A 561 18.67 21.88 -17.64
C LEU A 561 19.27 23.23 -17.19
N ALA A 562 19.64 23.35 -15.91
CA ALA A 562 20.05 24.60 -15.27
C ALA A 562 21.53 24.65 -14.87
N GLY A 563 22.24 23.52 -14.92
CA GLY A 563 23.62 23.38 -14.45
C GLY A 563 23.76 23.07 -12.96
N PRO A 564 24.99 22.93 -12.45
CA PRO A 564 25.27 22.39 -11.10
C PRO A 564 25.21 23.40 -9.96
N ASN A 565 24.90 24.68 -10.20
CA ASN A 565 24.89 25.70 -9.16
C ASN A 565 23.72 25.49 -8.19
N HIS A 566 24.02 25.23 -6.91
CA HIS A 566 23.05 24.92 -5.86
C HIS A 566 21.98 26.00 -5.64
N HIS A 567 22.29 27.28 -5.85
CA HIS A 567 21.30 28.37 -5.78
C HIS A 567 20.18 28.24 -6.83
N ARG A 568 20.45 27.54 -7.94
CA ARG A 568 19.45 27.22 -8.97
C ARG A 568 18.90 25.81 -8.79
N LEU A 569 19.80 24.84 -8.56
CA LEU A 569 19.50 23.42 -8.47
C LEU A 569 18.48 23.10 -7.37
N LEU A 570 18.60 23.68 -6.18
CA LEU A 570 17.77 23.33 -5.03
C LEU A 570 16.28 23.68 -5.23
N PRO A 571 15.87 24.94 -5.49
CA PRO A 571 14.45 25.28 -5.68
C PRO A 571 13.85 24.59 -6.91
N LEU A 572 14.62 24.43 -8.00
CA LEU A 572 14.18 23.69 -9.18
C LEU A 572 14.01 22.18 -8.90
N SER A 573 14.83 21.59 -8.04
CA SER A 573 14.69 20.17 -7.64
C SER A 573 13.52 19.95 -6.68
N ALA A 574 13.19 20.93 -5.83
CA ALA A 574 11.95 20.89 -5.04
C ALA A 574 10.72 20.87 -5.95
N LEU A 575 10.62 21.83 -6.89
CA LEU A 575 9.47 21.94 -7.80
C LEU A 575 9.36 20.74 -8.75
N LEU A 576 10.47 20.30 -9.37
CA LEU A 576 10.43 19.15 -10.26
C LEU A 576 10.18 17.82 -9.50
N GLY A 577 10.60 17.73 -8.24
CA GLY A 577 10.32 16.58 -7.38
C GLY A 577 8.85 16.48 -6.99
N ALA A 578 8.24 17.59 -6.56
CA ALA A 578 6.80 17.70 -6.36
C ALA A 578 6.02 17.37 -7.65
N THR A 579 6.45 17.92 -8.79
CA THR A 579 5.85 17.68 -10.11
C THR A 579 5.89 16.21 -10.50
N LEU A 580 7.06 15.56 -10.40
CA LEU A 580 7.24 14.18 -10.82
C LEU A 580 6.45 13.20 -9.94
N LEU A 581 6.44 13.40 -8.62
CA LEU A 581 5.68 12.54 -7.71
C LEU A 581 4.16 12.73 -7.90
N LEU A 582 3.71 13.97 -8.15
CA LEU A 582 2.30 14.25 -8.41
C LEU A 582 1.80 13.57 -9.69
N CYS A 583 2.57 13.61 -10.77
CA CYS A 583 2.29 12.83 -11.97
C CYS A 583 2.22 11.31 -11.69
N ALA A 584 3.14 10.79 -10.87
CA ALA A 584 3.17 9.37 -10.51
C ALA A 584 1.93 8.95 -9.69
N ASP A 585 1.46 9.79 -8.76
CA ASP A 585 0.25 9.53 -7.97
C ASP A 585 -1.04 9.66 -8.79
N MET A 586 -1.12 10.63 -9.72
CA MET A 586 -2.25 10.75 -10.64
C MET A 586 -2.38 9.51 -11.55
N LEU A 587 -1.25 8.94 -12.01
CA LEU A 587 -1.23 7.67 -12.73
C LEU A 587 -1.63 6.49 -11.83
N ALA A 588 -1.12 6.46 -10.59
CA ALA A 588 -1.43 5.40 -9.62
C ALA A 588 -2.93 5.31 -9.26
N ARG A 589 -3.63 6.45 -9.23
CA ARG A 589 -5.08 6.56 -9.02
C ARG A 589 -5.94 6.16 -10.23
N THR A 590 -5.41 6.21 -11.45
CA THR A 590 -6.21 6.11 -12.69
C THR A 590 -6.00 4.81 -13.46
N LEU A 591 -4.82 4.18 -13.38
CA LEU A 591 -4.48 3.02 -14.21
C LEU A 591 -5.28 1.73 -13.92
N LEU A 592 -5.83 1.56 -12.72
CA LEU A 592 -6.61 0.36 -12.32
C LEU A 592 -7.94 0.70 -11.61
N ALA A 593 -8.46 1.93 -11.76
CA ALA A 593 -9.66 2.39 -11.08
C ALA A 593 -10.85 1.41 -11.26
N PRO A 594 -11.64 1.11 -10.20
CA PRO A 594 -11.65 1.73 -8.88
C PRO A 594 -10.60 1.22 -7.88
N ALA A 595 -9.69 0.35 -8.27
CA ALA A 595 -8.54 -0.04 -7.44
C ALA A 595 -7.35 0.91 -7.67
N GLU A 596 -6.51 1.08 -6.66
CA GLU A 596 -5.33 1.96 -6.73
C GLU A 596 -4.02 1.17 -6.65
N LEU A 597 -2.99 1.70 -7.32
CA LEU A 597 -1.62 1.18 -7.24
C LEU A 597 -0.83 1.92 -6.14
N PRO A 598 0.06 1.24 -5.40
CA PRO A 598 1.09 1.90 -4.60
C PRO A 598 2.00 2.80 -5.45
N VAL A 599 2.21 4.04 -5.02
CA VAL A 599 2.91 5.07 -5.83
C VAL A 599 4.39 4.73 -6.06
N GLY A 600 5.03 4.00 -5.12
CA GLY A 600 6.43 3.57 -5.26
C GLY A 600 6.65 2.58 -6.40
N ILE A 601 5.62 1.84 -6.83
CA ILE A 601 5.70 1.01 -8.04
C ILE A 601 5.82 1.90 -9.28
N ILE A 602 5.01 2.97 -9.37
CA ILE A 602 5.04 3.91 -10.50
C ILE A 602 6.38 4.69 -10.52
N THR A 603 6.88 5.17 -9.38
CA THR A 603 8.18 5.88 -9.36
C THR A 603 9.36 4.95 -9.68
N ALA A 604 9.30 3.66 -9.29
CA ALA A 604 10.29 2.66 -9.68
C ALA A 604 10.26 2.35 -11.20
N LEU A 605 9.06 2.20 -11.77
CA LEU A 605 8.87 1.97 -13.22
C LEU A 605 9.36 3.16 -14.07
N ILE A 606 9.30 4.39 -13.56
CA ILE A 606 9.88 5.57 -14.21
C ILE A 606 11.40 5.66 -13.97
N GLY A 607 11.83 5.45 -12.72
CA GLY A 607 13.21 5.70 -12.29
C GLY A 607 14.23 4.65 -12.74
N ALA A 608 13.88 3.36 -12.74
CA ALA A 608 14.81 2.30 -13.11
C ALA A 608 15.22 2.35 -14.60
N PRO A 609 14.31 2.54 -15.58
CA PRO A 609 14.69 2.73 -16.98
C PRO A 609 15.54 3.99 -17.21
N PHE A 610 15.24 5.09 -16.50
CA PHE A 610 16.05 6.32 -16.55
C PHE A 610 17.48 6.08 -16.04
N PHE A 611 17.63 5.34 -14.93
CA PHE A 611 18.94 5.00 -14.37
C PHE A 611 19.75 4.08 -15.29
N LEU A 612 19.11 3.08 -15.90
CA LEU A 612 19.72 2.21 -16.91
C LEU A 612 20.17 3.02 -18.15
N TRP A 613 19.35 3.98 -18.61
CA TRP A 613 19.71 4.88 -19.71
C TRP A 613 20.94 5.74 -19.37
N LEU A 614 21.02 6.30 -18.15
CA LEU A 614 22.19 7.03 -17.68
C LEU A 614 23.46 6.16 -17.64
N LEU A 615 23.36 4.91 -17.17
CA LEU A 615 24.48 3.96 -17.17
C LEU A 615 24.98 3.66 -18.59
N VAL A 616 24.07 3.47 -19.55
CA VAL A 616 24.41 3.27 -20.98
C VAL A 616 25.03 4.53 -21.59
N GLN A 617 24.60 5.73 -21.20
CA GLN A 617 25.22 6.98 -21.67
C GLN A 617 26.60 7.23 -21.03
N GLY A 618 26.78 6.83 -19.76
CA GLY A 618 28.06 6.88 -19.04
C GLY A 618 29.11 5.94 -19.65
N ARG A 619 28.72 4.70 -19.99
CA ARG A 619 29.56 3.71 -20.71
C ARG A 619 29.98 4.12 -22.13
N ARG A 620 29.57 5.29 -22.63
CA ARG A 620 30.06 5.88 -23.89
C ARG A 620 31.13 6.96 -23.67
N ARG A 621 31.55 7.20 -22.43
CA ARG A 621 32.58 8.18 -22.01
C ARG A 621 33.79 7.54 -21.32
N LEU A 622 33.70 6.24 -21.03
CA LEU A 622 34.78 5.34 -20.64
C LEU A 622 35.13 4.47 -21.86
#